data_AF-A0A966NDT6-F1
#
_entry.id   AF-A0A966NDT6-F1
#
_cell.length_a   1.000
_cell.length_b   1.000
_cell.length_c   1.000
_cell.angle_alpha   90.00
_cell.angle_beta   90.00
_cell.angle_gamma   90.00
#
_symmetry.space_group_name_H-M   'P 1'
#
loop_
_entity.id
_entity.type
_entity.pdbx_description
1 polymer ?
#
loop_
_entity_poly.entity_id
_entity_poly.type
_entity_poly.pdbx_seq_one_letter_code
_entity_poly.pdbx_strand_id
1 'polypeptide(L)'
;HASIEDVRKADRSAVLLAIVGVINVPIIYFSVKWWNTLHQGASVSLTKAPTMATQMLTGMLIMVFAFWMYSIAVALYRCRNLILERERHADWVKEVL
;
A
#
# COMPACT_ATOMS: atom_id res chain seq x y z
N HIS A 1 20.66 -6.28 -6.41
CA HIS A 1 20.85 -7.52 -5.63
C HIS A 1 19.53 -7.93 -5.02
N ALA A 2 18.91 -9.00 -5.52
CA ALA A 2 17.76 -9.59 -4.86
C ALA A 2 18.26 -10.36 -3.62
N SER A 3 17.69 -10.10 -2.45
CA SER A 3 18.12 -10.71 -1.18
C SER A 3 17.77 -12.20 -1.06
N ILE A 4 16.99 -12.74 -2.01
CA ILE A 4 16.59 -14.14 -2.12
C ILE A 4 16.83 -14.58 -3.55
N GLU A 5 17.69 -15.57 -3.75
CA GLU A 5 18.11 -16.07 -5.07
C GLU A 5 17.01 -16.88 -5.79
N ASP A 6 16.14 -17.54 -5.03
CA ASP A 6 15.01 -18.30 -5.56
C ASP A 6 13.75 -17.41 -5.66
N VAL A 7 13.33 -17.13 -6.89
CA VAL A 7 12.14 -16.33 -7.22
C VAL A 7 10.88 -16.87 -6.53
N ARG A 8 10.68 -18.20 -6.48
CA ARG A 8 9.49 -18.79 -5.84
C ARG A 8 9.51 -18.60 -4.33
N LYS A 9 10.70 -18.65 -3.73
CA LYS A 9 10.88 -18.37 -2.30
C LYS A 9 10.66 -16.90 -2.00
N ALA A 10 11.14 -16.00 -2.88
CA ALA A 10 10.91 -14.56 -2.78
C ALA A 10 9.41 -14.22 -2.85
N ASP A 11 8.68 -14.81 -3.81
CA ASP A 11 7.23 -14.64 -3.95
C ASP A 11 6.48 -15.10 -2.70
N ARG A 12 6.85 -16.25 -2.13
CA ARG A 12 6.23 -16.75 -0.90
C ARG A 12 6.46 -15.81 0.28
N SER A 13 7.67 -15.29 0.45
CA SER A 13 7.97 -14.30 1.49
C SER A 13 7.19 -13.00 1.28
N ALA A 14 7.06 -12.52 0.03
CA ALA A 14 6.28 -11.34 -0.30
C ALA A 14 4.78 -11.52 0.03
N VAL A 15 4.20 -12.69 -0.29
CA VAL A 15 2.81 -13.03 0.05
C VAL A 15 2.60 -13.05 1.55
N LEU A 16 3.52 -13.65 2.32
CA LEU A 16 3.43 -13.66 3.79
C LEU A 16 3.45 -12.23 4.36
N LEU A 17 4.36 -11.37 3.88
CA LEU A 17 4.41 -9.97 4.29
C LEU A 17 3.12 -9.22 3.95
N ALA A 18 2.54 -9.46 2.77
CA ALA A 18 1.26 -8.86 2.38
C ALA A 18 0.12 -9.29 3.31
N ILE A 19 0.01 -10.58 3.61
CA ILE A 19 -1.02 -11.12 4.52
C ILE A 19 -0.86 -10.53 5.93
N VAL A 20 0.36 -10.54 6.47
CA VAL A 20 0.66 -9.95 7.79
C VAL A 20 0.31 -8.46 7.81
N GLY A 21 0.66 -7.73 6.75
CA GLY A 21 0.30 -6.32 6.59
C GLY A 21 -1.21 -6.08 6.62
N VAL A 22 -1.99 -6.89 5.89
CA VAL A 22 -3.46 -6.80 5.86
C VAL A 22 -4.06 -7.08 7.24
N ILE A 23 -3.56 -8.09 7.96
CA ILE A 23 -4.01 -8.42 9.32
C ILE A 23 -3.62 -7.32 10.32
N ASN A 24 -2.51 -6.61 10.10
CA ASN A 24 -2.07 -5.53 10.97
C ASN A 24 -3.01 -4.32 10.94
N VAL A 25 -3.65 -4.02 9.80
CA VAL A 25 -4.58 -2.89 9.65
C VAL A 25 -5.74 -2.93 10.67
N PRO A 26 -6.55 -4.01 10.79
CA PRO A 26 -7.60 -4.08 11.79
C PRO A 26 -7.03 -4.11 13.21
N ILE A 27 -5.88 -4.77 13.45
CA ILE A 27 -5.24 -4.77 14.78
C ILE A 27 -4.93 -3.35 15.22
N ILE A 28 -4.31 -2.52 14.36
CA ILE A 28 -4.00 -1.11 14.67
C ILE A 28 -5.28 -0.29 14.87
N TYR A 29 -6.32 -0.53 14.08
CA TYR A 29 -7.59 0.19 14.26
C TYR A 29 -8.27 -0.13 15.59
N PHE A 30 -8.35 -1.42 15.94
CA PHE A 30 -9.00 -1.86 17.16
C PHE A 30 -8.11 -1.70 18.40
N SER A 31 -6.78 -1.62 18.26
CA SER A 31 -5.87 -1.39 19.39
C SER A 31 -6.19 -0.09 20.12
N VAL A 32 -6.59 0.97 19.40
CA VAL A 32 -7.04 2.24 19.98
C VAL A 32 -8.32 2.06 20.80
N LYS A 33 -9.23 1.19 20.36
CA LYS A 33 -10.48 0.90 21.08
C LYS A 33 -10.26 0.02 22.30
N TRP A 34 -9.35 -0.95 22.22
CA TRP A 34 -9.04 -1.89 23.29
C TRP A 34 -8.16 -1.27 24.39
N TRP A 35 -7.24 -0.38 24.01
CA TRP A 35 -6.29 0.27 24.91
C TRP A 35 -6.52 1.79 25.00
N ASN A 36 -7.78 2.15 25.23
CA ASN A 36 -8.37 3.49 25.10
C ASN A 36 -7.88 4.54 26.14
N THR A 37 -6.79 4.26 26.85
CA THR A 37 -6.30 5.09 27.97
C THR A 37 -5.11 5.99 27.59
N LEU A 38 -4.50 5.84 26.40
CA LEU A 38 -3.29 6.58 26.02
C LEU A 38 -3.41 7.42 24.72
N HIS A 39 -4.44 7.24 23.92
CA HIS A 39 -4.56 7.92 22.63
C HIS A 39 -5.84 8.75 22.52
N GLN A 40 -5.65 9.97 22.00
CA GLN A 40 -6.74 10.85 21.64
C GLN A 40 -7.67 10.13 20.64
N GLY A 41 -8.98 10.25 20.86
CA GLY A 41 -9.98 9.65 19.97
C GLY A 41 -9.85 10.13 18.52
N ALA A 42 -10.43 9.37 17.60
CA ALA A 42 -10.36 9.67 16.17
C ALA A 42 -10.84 11.10 15.86
N SER A 43 -9.97 11.90 15.23
CA SER A 43 -10.25 13.30 14.87
C SER A 43 -11.02 13.46 13.54
N VAL A 44 -11.06 12.40 12.75
CA VAL A 44 -11.88 12.29 11.53
C VAL A 44 -12.82 11.12 11.72
N SER A 45 -14.12 11.38 11.63
CA SER A 45 -15.17 10.38 11.72
C SER A 45 -16.08 10.51 10.51
N LEU A 46 -16.59 9.37 10.01
CA LEU A 46 -17.60 9.34 8.94
C LEU A 46 -18.97 9.86 9.42
N THR A 47 -19.20 9.92 10.73
CA THR A 47 -20.50 10.25 11.34
C THR A 47 -20.52 11.56 12.12
N LYS A 48 -19.37 12.23 12.27
CA LYS A 48 -19.25 13.50 13.01
C LYS A 48 -18.42 14.49 12.22
N ALA A 49 -18.73 15.78 12.38
CA ALA A 49 -17.89 16.84 11.83
C ALA A 49 -16.43 16.67 12.31
N PRO A 50 -15.42 16.85 11.43
CA PRO A 50 -14.01 16.74 11.80
C PRO A 50 -13.71 17.70 12.95
N THR A 51 -13.00 17.23 13.98
CA THR A 51 -12.58 18.08 15.10
C THR A 51 -11.32 18.90 14.76
N MET A 52 -10.72 18.66 13.60
CA MET A 52 -9.53 19.38 13.10
C MET A 52 -9.88 20.58 12.22
N ALA A 53 -9.01 21.58 12.23
CA ALA A 53 -9.11 22.74 11.35
C ALA A 53 -9.13 22.32 9.87
N THR A 54 -9.95 23.00 9.07
CA THR A 54 -10.16 22.68 7.65
C THR A 54 -8.86 22.62 6.86
N GLN A 55 -7.90 23.52 7.12
CA GLN A 55 -6.62 23.52 6.40
C GLN A 55 -5.80 22.24 6.66
N MET A 56 -5.81 21.71 7.89
CA MET A 56 -5.13 20.45 8.22
C MET A 56 -5.80 19.27 7.52
N LEU A 57 -7.14 19.24 7.50
CA LEU A 57 -7.88 18.20 6.80
C LEU A 57 -7.58 18.20 5.30
N THR A 58 -7.58 19.38 4.67
CA THR A 58 -7.27 19.51 3.23
C THR A 58 -5.85 19.05 2.93
N GLY A 59 -4.86 19.47 3.73
CA GLY A 59 -3.47 19.02 3.57
C GLY A 59 -3.34 17.50 3.70
N MET A 60 -3.99 16.92 4.71
CA MET A 60 -4.02 15.47 4.91
C MET A 60 -4.63 14.75 3.69
N LEU A 61 -5.78 15.20 3.19
CA LEU A 61 -6.42 14.57 2.03
C LEU A 61 -5.56 14.67 0.77
N ILE A 62 -4.96 15.83 0.49
CA ILE A 62 -4.05 16.01 -0.65
C ILE A 62 -2.90 15.01 -0.58
N MET A 63 -2.25 14.90 0.58
CA MET A 63 -1.13 13.97 0.75
C MET A 63 -1.56 12.50 0.65
N VAL A 64 -2.72 12.15 1.22
CA VAL A 64 -3.30 10.81 1.08
C VAL A 64 -3.48 10.47 -0.40
N PHE A 65 -4.15 11.33 -1.17
CA PHE A 65 -4.35 11.09 -2.61
C PHE A 65 -3.03 11.03 -3.38
N ALA A 66 -2.09 11.94 -3.11
CA ALA A 66 -0.79 11.96 -3.78
C ALA A 66 -0.01 10.65 -3.54
N PHE A 67 0.09 10.18 -2.30
CA PHE A 67 0.79 8.94 -1.98
C PHE A 67 0.09 7.70 -2.54
N TRP A 68 -1.24 7.68 -2.55
CA TRP A 68 -2.00 6.59 -3.17
C TRP A 68 -1.77 6.53 -4.68
N MET A 69 -1.87 7.67 -5.38
CA MET A 69 -1.62 7.72 -6.82
C MET A 69 -0.18 7.31 -7.15
N TYR A 70 0.80 7.81 -6.38
CA TYR A 70 2.20 7.41 -6.54
C TYR A 70 2.41 5.91 -6.33
N SER A 71 1.84 5.34 -5.26
CA SER A 71 1.96 3.92 -4.95
C SER A 71 1.36 3.04 -6.05
N ILE A 72 0.18 3.41 -6.56
CA ILE A 72 -0.48 2.73 -7.68
C ILE A 72 0.37 2.83 -8.94
N ALA A 73 0.85 4.02 -9.29
CA ALA A 73 1.68 4.23 -10.49
C ALA A 73 2.96 3.38 -10.45
N VAL A 74 3.66 3.35 -9.31
CA VAL A 74 4.86 2.54 -9.13
C VAL A 74 4.54 1.04 -9.16
N ALA A 75 3.43 0.61 -8.56
CA ALA A 75 3.00 -0.79 -8.61
C ALA A 75 2.69 -1.24 -10.04
N LEU A 76 1.97 -0.43 -10.81
CA LEU A 76 1.66 -0.71 -12.22
C LEU A 76 2.92 -0.70 -13.09
N TYR A 77 3.83 0.25 -12.88
CA TYR A 77 5.11 0.29 -13.58
C TYR A 77 5.95 -0.96 -13.32
N ARG A 78 6.01 -1.41 -12.06
CA ARG A 78 6.69 -2.67 -11.70
C ARG A 78 6.02 -3.88 -12.31
N CYS A 79 4.69 -3.95 -12.28
CA CYS A 79 3.92 -5.03 -12.88
C CYS A 79 4.19 -5.13 -14.39
N ARG A 80 4.22 -4.00 -15.09
CA ARG A 80 4.59 -3.93 -16.51
C ARG A 80 5.98 -4.51 -16.77
N ASN A 81 6.98 -4.12 -15.98
CA ASN A 81 8.33 -4.63 -16.16
C ASN A 81 8.43 -6.14 -15.89
N LEU A 82 7.72 -6.64 -14.87
CA LEU A 82 7.62 -8.08 -14.58
C LEU A 82 6.99 -8.87 -15.74
N ILE A 83 5.93 -8.34 -16.36
CA ILE A 83 5.29 -8.96 -17.53
C ILE A 83 6.27 -9.00 -18.70
N LEU A 84 6.96 -7.89 -19.01
CA LEU A 84 7.94 -7.83 -20.09
C LEU A 84 9.13 -8.78 -19.87
N GLU A 85 9.61 -8.92 -18.64
CA GLU A 85 10.67 -9.88 -18.31
C GLU A 85 10.20 -11.33 -18.48
N ARG A 86 8.98 -11.65 -18.03
CA ARG A 86 8.40 -13.00 -18.10
C ARG A 86 8.06 -13.41 -19.53
N GLU A 87 7.54 -12.47 -20.32
CA GLU A 87 7.11 -12.70 -21.70
C GLU A 87 8.15 -12.26 -22.74
N ARG A 88 9.40 -12.07 -22.34
CA ARG A 88 10.49 -11.60 -23.21
C ARG A 88 10.66 -12.38 -24.52
N HIS A 89 10.22 -13.64 -24.56
CA HIS A 89 10.30 -14.50 -25.74
C HIS A 89 9.04 -14.48 -26.62
N ALA A 90 7.95 -13.90 -26.15
CA ALA A 90 6.71 -13.74 -26.91
C ALA A 90 6.92 -12.73 -28.03
N ASP A 91 6.31 -12.99 -29.19
CA ASP A 91 6.54 -12.17 -30.39
C ASP A 91 6.03 -10.74 -30.23
N TRP A 92 4.94 -10.54 -29.46
CA TRP A 92 4.43 -9.20 -29.17
C TRP A 92 5.41 -8.34 -28.35
N VAL A 93 6.24 -8.95 -27.49
CA VAL A 93 7.25 -8.20 -26.71
C VAL A 93 8.40 -7.75 -27.61
N LYS A 94 8.76 -8.54 -28.62
CA LYS A 94 9.79 -8.18 -29.62
C LYS A 94 9.35 -7.04 -30.54
N GLU A 95 8.04 -6.86 -30.73
CA GLU A 95 7.49 -5.74 -31.51
C GLU A 95 7.40 -4.44 -30.70
N VAL A 96 7.30 -4.53 -29.37
CA VAL A 96 7.15 -3.39 -28.45
C VAL A 96 8.49 -2.85 -27.94
N LEU A 97 9.56 -3.66 -27.93
CA LEU A 97 10.93 -3.29 -27.57
C LEU A 97 11.78 -2.95 -28.80
#